data_AF-A0AA89APF3-F1
#
_entry.id   AF-A0AA89APF3-F1
#
_cell.length_a   1.000
_cell.length_b   1.000
_cell.length_c   1.000
_cell.angle_alpha   90.00
_cell.angle_beta   90.00
_cell.angle_gamma   90.00
#
_symmetry.space_group_name_H-M   'P 1'
#
loop_
_entity.id
_entity.type
_entity.pdbx_description
1 polymer ?
#
loop_
_entity_poly.entity_id
_entity_poly.type
_entity_poly.pdbx_seq_one_letter_code
_entity_poly.pdbx_strand_id
1 'polypeptide(L)'
;MQKHFSHHHGLVPVDVKAEDEMLCSGCELSLSGSAFACPHSNHRCKFYLHEFCFRLPREIQQESHPEHPLKLLPFAPYDDSAFTCNVCPRSGNAFVYNCSICQFDLHVECAFPKETVNGQVRESYTDQLRTVSEMQEALAACQLEMKIRNEGRQAALDLWDSPKKRREYYY
;
A
#
# COMPACT_ATOMS: atom_id res chain seq x y z
N MET A 1 -0.69 13.59 -10.32
CA MET A 1 -1.10 12.21 -10.65
C MET A 1 -0.20 11.27 -9.85
N GLN A 2 -0.78 10.37 -9.06
CA GLN A 2 -0.07 9.56 -8.06
C GLN A 2 -0.07 8.09 -8.46
N LYS A 3 1.10 7.42 -8.42
CA LYS A 3 1.18 6.00 -8.74
C LYS A 3 0.63 5.16 -7.59
N HIS A 4 -0.01 4.03 -7.90
CA HIS A 4 -0.49 3.07 -6.91
C HIS A 4 -0.06 1.65 -7.33
N PHE A 5 0.30 0.79 -6.38
CA PHE A 5 0.88 -0.53 -6.70
C PHE A 5 -0.08 -1.44 -7.47
N SER A 6 -1.39 -1.27 -7.29
CA SER A 6 -2.43 -2.10 -7.91
C SER A 6 -2.94 -1.59 -9.24
N HIS A 7 -2.43 -0.46 -9.74
CA HIS A 7 -2.89 0.12 -10.99
C HIS A 7 -1.78 0.80 -11.77
N HIS A 8 -1.70 0.51 -13.07
CA HIS A 8 -0.62 0.96 -13.96
C HIS A 8 -0.72 2.45 -14.31
N HIS A 9 -1.92 3.03 -14.33
CA HIS A 9 -2.09 4.46 -14.49
C HIS A 9 -1.97 5.16 -13.14
N GLY A 10 -1.49 6.39 -13.15
CA GLY A 10 -1.56 7.19 -11.95
C GLY A 10 -2.98 7.70 -11.70
N LEU A 11 -3.33 7.81 -10.42
CA LEU A 11 -4.64 8.26 -9.96
C LEU A 11 -4.62 9.75 -9.62
N VAL A 12 -5.79 10.37 -9.65
CA VAL A 12 -6.01 11.76 -9.23
C VAL A 12 -7.05 11.79 -8.13
N PRO A 13 -6.92 12.71 -7.16
CA PRO A 13 -7.96 12.90 -6.16
C PRO A 13 -9.25 13.39 -6.83
N VAL A 14 -10.38 12.88 -6.38
CA VAL A 14 -11.72 13.23 -6.81
C VAL A 14 -12.65 13.28 -5.60
N ASP A 15 -13.77 13.97 -5.73
CA ASP A 15 -14.86 13.91 -4.77
C ASP A 15 -16.03 13.16 -5.41
N VAL A 16 -16.49 12.10 -4.75
CA VAL A 16 -17.53 11.19 -5.25
C VAL A 16 -18.80 11.40 -4.47
N LYS A 17 -19.92 11.63 -5.16
CA LYS A 17 -21.22 11.74 -4.48
C LYS A 17 -21.74 10.35 -4.17
N ALA A 18 -22.46 10.20 -3.07
CA ALA A 18 -23.09 8.93 -2.71
C ALA A 18 -24.09 8.42 -3.78
N GLU A 19 -24.61 9.34 -4.59
CA GLU A 19 -25.54 9.09 -5.70
C GLU A 19 -24.88 8.41 -6.92
N ASP A 20 -23.54 8.47 -7.04
CA ASP A 20 -22.84 7.98 -8.23
C ASP A 20 -22.69 6.45 -8.27
N GLU A 21 -23.13 5.74 -7.22
CA GLU A 21 -23.10 4.27 -7.06
C GLU A 21 -21.75 3.64 -7.45
N MET A 22 -20.65 4.36 -7.21
CA MET A 22 -19.31 3.87 -7.53
C MET A 22 -18.78 2.94 -6.44
N LEU A 23 -18.12 1.86 -6.84
CA LEU A 23 -17.47 0.92 -5.92
C LEU A 23 -15.96 1.13 -5.89
N CYS A 24 -15.39 0.99 -4.70
CA CYS A 24 -13.96 0.94 -4.52
C CYS A 24 -13.39 -0.37 -5.07
N SER A 25 -12.41 -0.28 -5.97
CA SER A 25 -11.69 -1.43 -6.52
C SER A 25 -10.84 -2.18 -5.49
N GLY A 26 -10.63 -1.61 -4.30
CA GLY A 26 -9.83 -2.19 -3.22
C GLY A 26 -10.64 -3.00 -2.21
N CYS A 27 -11.81 -2.52 -1.81
CA CYS A 27 -12.63 -3.17 -0.77
C CYS A 27 -14.05 -3.52 -1.20
N GLU A 28 -14.44 -3.20 -2.44
CA GLU A 28 -15.77 -3.49 -3.03
C GLU A 28 -16.95 -2.76 -2.37
N LEU A 29 -16.67 -1.85 -1.44
CA LEU A 29 -17.68 -1.00 -0.81
C LEU A 29 -17.94 0.26 -1.64
N SER A 30 -19.13 0.83 -1.46
CA SER A 30 -19.52 2.09 -2.05
C SER A 30 -18.58 3.24 -1.68
N LEU A 31 -18.32 4.10 -2.64
CA LEU A 31 -17.55 5.33 -2.49
C LEU A 31 -18.46 6.50 -2.12
N SER A 32 -17.95 7.36 -1.25
CA SER A 32 -18.57 8.65 -0.92
C SER A 32 -17.49 9.59 -0.40
N GLY A 33 -17.54 10.85 -0.79
CA GLY A 33 -16.56 11.87 -0.42
C GLY A 33 -15.23 11.69 -1.16
N SER A 34 -14.13 11.99 -0.46
CA SER A 34 -12.79 12.01 -1.05
C SER A 34 -12.28 10.62 -1.46
N ALA A 35 -11.84 10.51 -2.71
CA ALA A 35 -11.39 9.27 -3.33
C ALA A 35 -10.27 9.53 -4.35
N PHE A 36 -9.71 8.45 -4.89
CA PHE A 36 -8.75 8.48 -5.99
C PHE A 36 -9.30 7.75 -7.20
N ALA A 37 -9.24 8.37 -8.38
CA ALA A 37 -9.74 7.81 -9.62
C ALA A 37 -8.69 7.83 -10.72
N CYS A 38 -8.77 6.85 -11.63
CA CYS A 38 -7.98 6.87 -12.85
C CYS A 38 -8.58 7.87 -13.86
N PRO A 39 -7.85 8.91 -14.30
CA PRO A 39 -8.38 9.89 -15.25
C PRO A 39 -8.40 9.39 -16.69
N HIS A 40 -7.81 8.22 -16.99
CA HIS A 40 -7.77 7.68 -18.36
C HIS A 40 -9.15 7.19 -18.80
N SER A 41 -9.89 8.08 -19.49
CA SER A 41 -11.21 7.81 -20.04
C SER A 41 -11.17 7.02 -21.36
N ASN A 42 -10.03 6.95 -22.06
CA ASN A 42 -9.97 6.40 -23.41
C ASN A 42 -10.32 4.90 -23.52
N HIS A 43 -10.35 4.13 -22.42
CA HIS A 43 -10.68 2.69 -22.46
C HIS A 43 -11.41 2.16 -21.22
N ARG A 44 -12.49 2.82 -20.76
CA ARG A 44 -13.35 2.31 -19.65
C ARG A 44 -12.56 1.92 -18.38
N CYS A 45 -11.51 2.66 -18.05
CA CYS A 45 -10.67 2.38 -16.89
C CYS A 45 -11.38 2.81 -15.60
N LYS A 46 -12.35 1.98 -15.16
CA LYS A 46 -13.15 2.20 -13.95
C LYS A 46 -12.38 1.73 -12.72
N PHE A 47 -11.34 2.49 -12.37
CA PHE A 47 -10.53 2.21 -11.20
C PHE A 47 -10.64 3.35 -10.20
N TYR A 48 -11.19 3.02 -9.03
CA TYR A 48 -11.48 3.98 -7.97
C TYR A 48 -11.06 3.39 -6.63
N LEU A 49 -10.49 4.21 -5.74
CA LEU A 49 -10.13 3.80 -4.39
C LEU A 49 -10.62 4.83 -3.39
N HIS A 50 -11.13 4.38 -2.24
CA HIS A 50 -11.22 5.26 -1.06
C HIS A 50 -9.83 5.82 -0.76
N GLU A 51 -9.77 7.00 -0.15
CA GLU A 51 -8.52 7.55 0.38
C GLU A 51 -7.83 6.54 1.33
N PHE A 52 -8.62 5.82 2.14
CA PHE A 52 -8.15 4.68 2.91
C PHE A 52 -7.46 3.63 2.04
N CYS A 53 -8.18 3.08 1.06
CA CYS A 53 -7.70 1.96 0.25
C CYS A 53 -6.45 2.33 -0.57
N PHE A 54 -6.29 3.61 -0.91
CA PHE A 54 -5.10 4.14 -1.57
C PHE A 54 -3.86 4.16 -0.65
N ARG A 55 -4.05 4.33 0.66
CA ARG A 55 -2.96 4.46 1.65
C ARG A 55 -2.73 3.20 2.49
N LEU A 56 -3.34 2.08 2.12
CA LEU A 56 -3.18 0.85 2.89
C LEU A 56 -1.70 0.44 2.98
N PRO A 57 -1.24 -0.01 4.15
CA PRO A 57 0.10 -0.60 4.28
C PRO A 57 0.28 -1.77 3.32
N ARG A 58 1.50 -1.92 2.81
CA ARG A 58 1.87 -3.07 1.96
C ARG A 58 1.98 -4.36 2.75
N GLU A 59 2.20 -4.27 4.06
CA GLU A 59 2.40 -5.40 4.97
C GLU A 59 1.88 -5.03 6.36
N ILE A 60 1.21 -5.97 7.04
CA ILE A 60 0.70 -5.79 8.40
C ILE A 60 1.00 -7.03 9.25
N GLN A 61 1.13 -6.84 10.55
CA GLN A 61 1.07 -7.91 11.53
C GLN A 61 -0.30 -7.90 12.21
N GLN A 62 -0.96 -9.05 12.30
CA GLN A 62 -2.28 -9.17 12.92
C GLN A 62 -2.19 -9.99 14.20
N GLU A 63 -2.92 -9.59 15.24
CA GLU A 63 -2.97 -10.34 16.51
C GLU A 63 -3.64 -11.71 16.34
N SER A 64 -4.57 -11.83 15.39
CA SER A 64 -5.22 -13.08 15.02
C SER A 64 -4.31 -14.04 14.24
N HIS A 65 -3.17 -13.56 13.75
CA HIS A 65 -2.17 -14.35 13.02
C HIS A 65 -0.75 -13.80 13.31
N PRO A 66 -0.21 -14.00 14.53
CA PRO A 66 1.04 -13.38 14.97
C PRO A 66 2.29 -14.03 14.38
N GLU A 67 2.20 -15.27 13.91
CA GLU A 67 3.34 -16.03 13.36
C GLU A 67 3.98 -15.39 12.12
N HIS A 68 3.19 -14.78 11.23
CA HIS A 68 3.69 -14.23 9.98
C HIS A 68 2.98 -12.91 9.64
N PRO A 69 3.68 -11.97 8.99
CA PRO A 69 3.04 -10.78 8.45
C PRO A 69 2.20 -11.13 7.21
N LEU A 70 1.12 -10.39 7.01
CA LEU A 70 0.27 -10.49 5.83
C LEU A 70 0.64 -9.39 4.84
N LYS A 71 0.70 -9.73 3.55
CA LYS A 71 0.99 -8.78 2.46
C LYS A 71 -0.28 -8.37 1.74
N LEU A 72 -0.38 -7.09 1.43
CA LEU A 72 -1.48 -6.55 0.64
C LEU A 72 -1.29 -6.88 -0.84
N LEU A 73 -2.23 -7.61 -1.42
CA LEU A 73 -2.24 -7.95 -2.84
C LEU A 73 -3.45 -7.30 -3.54
N PRO A 74 -3.32 -6.86 -4.81
CA PRO A 74 -4.45 -6.36 -5.59
C PRO A 74 -5.56 -7.40 -5.80
N PHE A 75 -5.16 -8.67 -5.86
CA PHE A 75 -6.01 -9.84 -6.11
C PHE A 75 -5.44 -11.01 -5.33
N ALA A 76 -6.28 -11.98 -4.98
CA ALA A 76 -5.83 -13.18 -4.31
C ALA A 76 -4.93 -14.03 -5.24
N PRO A 77 -3.88 -14.69 -4.70
CA PRO A 77 -2.90 -15.43 -5.49
C PRO A 77 -3.41 -16.84 -5.89
N TYR A 78 -4.70 -16.96 -6.20
CA TYR A 78 -5.38 -18.19 -6.55
C TYR A 78 -5.99 -18.09 -7.95
N ASP A 79 -6.33 -19.23 -8.56
CA ASP A 79 -6.72 -19.32 -9.98
C ASP A 79 -7.94 -18.45 -10.34
N ASP A 80 -8.91 -18.32 -9.44
CA ASP A 80 -10.11 -17.49 -9.63
C ASP A 80 -9.97 -16.07 -9.08
N SER A 81 -8.79 -15.71 -8.54
CA SER A 81 -8.53 -14.44 -7.86
C SER A 81 -9.48 -14.13 -6.69
N ALA A 82 -10.18 -15.15 -6.17
CA ALA A 82 -11.09 -15.03 -5.04
C ALA A 82 -10.50 -15.68 -3.80
N PHE A 83 -10.96 -15.25 -2.62
CA PHE A 83 -10.53 -15.80 -1.34
C PHE A 83 -11.70 -15.92 -0.37
N THR A 84 -11.54 -16.75 0.66
CA THR A 84 -12.44 -16.79 1.82
C THR A 84 -11.73 -16.15 2.99
N CYS A 85 -12.37 -15.18 3.64
CA CYS A 85 -11.76 -14.49 4.77
C CYS A 85 -11.66 -15.42 5.98
N ASN A 86 -10.51 -15.44 6.65
CA ASN A 86 -10.30 -16.27 7.84
C ASN A 86 -10.96 -15.69 9.10
N VAL A 87 -11.43 -14.44 9.06
CA VAL A 87 -12.04 -13.74 10.21
C VAL A 87 -13.56 -13.56 10.07
N CYS A 88 -14.09 -13.51 8.84
CA CYS A 88 -15.52 -13.36 8.60
C CYS A 88 -16.03 -14.40 7.61
N PRO A 89 -17.34 -14.73 7.59
CA PRO A 89 -17.87 -15.81 6.75
C PRO A 89 -18.03 -15.43 5.27
N ARG A 90 -17.47 -14.30 4.82
CA ARG A 90 -17.62 -13.80 3.44
C ARG A 90 -16.41 -14.16 2.59
N SER A 91 -16.65 -14.36 1.29
CA SER A 91 -15.60 -14.38 0.27
C SER A 91 -15.31 -12.96 -0.23
N GLY A 92 -14.22 -12.78 -0.97
CA GLY A 92 -13.89 -11.53 -1.65
C GLY A 92 -13.05 -11.77 -2.89
N ASN A 93 -12.98 -10.78 -3.76
CA ASN A 93 -12.24 -10.84 -5.04
C ASN A 93 -11.53 -9.52 -5.38
N ALA A 94 -11.38 -8.64 -4.39
CA ALA A 94 -10.60 -7.40 -4.47
C ALA A 94 -9.30 -7.50 -3.67
N PHE A 95 -8.86 -6.41 -3.03
CA PHE A 95 -7.62 -6.43 -2.28
C PHE A 95 -7.73 -7.40 -1.10
N VAL A 96 -6.64 -8.12 -0.88
CA VAL A 96 -6.53 -9.11 0.18
C VAL A 96 -5.23 -8.88 0.94
N TYR A 97 -5.30 -9.01 2.27
CA TYR A 97 -4.10 -9.27 3.05
C TYR A 97 -3.91 -10.78 3.12
N ASN A 98 -2.85 -11.27 2.49
CA ASN A 98 -2.55 -12.69 2.37
C ASN A 98 -1.23 -13.03 3.07
N CYS A 99 -1.24 -14.09 3.86
CA CYS A 99 -0.04 -14.80 4.26
C CYS A 99 0.17 -15.99 3.32
N SER A 100 1.16 -15.91 2.42
CA SER A 100 1.46 -16.98 1.46
C SER A 100 1.93 -18.29 2.09
N ILE A 101 2.39 -18.25 3.34
CA ILE A 101 2.89 -19.43 4.06
C ILE A 101 1.70 -20.22 4.64
N CYS A 102 0.76 -19.53 5.26
CA CYS A 102 -0.36 -20.13 5.97
C CYS A 102 -1.67 -20.14 5.17
N GLN A 103 -1.70 -19.48 4.00
CA GLN A 103 -2.92 -19.22 3.23
C GLN A 103 -3.99 -18.55 4.11
N PHE A 104 -3.53 -17.55 4.88
CA PHE A 104 -4.39 -16.77 5.76
C PHE A 104 -4.75 -15.46 5.06
N ASP A 105 -6.01 -15.31 4.71
CA ASP A 105 -6.58 -14.25 3.89
C ASP A 105 -7.56 -13.38 4.68
N LEU A 106 -7.40 -12.07 4.58
CA LEU A 106 -8.30 -11.08 5.19
C LEU A 106 -8.78 -10.07 4.16
N HIS A 107 -10.08 -9.73 4.25
CA HIS A 107 -10.57 -8.48 3.67
C HIS A 107 -9.85 -7.29 4.30
N VAL A 108 -9.75 -6.20 3.54
CA VAL A 108 -9.25 -4.91 4.05
C VAL A 108 -9.98 -4.50 5.33
N GLU A 109 -11.31 -4.62 5.36
CA GLU A 109 -12.11 -4.26 6.55
C GLU A 109 -11.84 -5.16 7.76
N CYS A 110 -11.53 -6.45 7.54
CA CYS A 110 -11.26 -7.41 8.60
C CYS A 110 -9.86 -7.22 9.19
N ALA A 111 -8.92 -6.69 8.41
CA ALA A 111 -7.58 -6.33 8.89
C ALA A 111 -7.57 -5.05 9.74
N PHE A 112 -8.60 -4.19 9.59
CA PHE A 112 -8.75 -2.92 10.31
C PHE A 112 -10.18 -2.76 10.85
N PRO A 113 -10.60 -3.61 11.81
CA PRO A 113 -11.95 -3.57 12.35
C PRO A 113 -12.23 -2.23 13.04
N LYS A 114 -13.42 -1.69 12.84
CA LYS A 114 -13.87 -0.47 13.53
C LYS A 114 -14.15 -0.82 14.99
N GLU A 115 -13.38 -0.27 15.92
CA GLU A 115 -13.73 -0.35 17.34
C GLU A 115 -14.96 0.52 17.61
N THR A 116 -16.02 -0.11 18.09
CA THR A 116 -17.20 0.60 18.60
C THR A 116 -17.08 0.68 20.12
N VAL A 117 -16.66 1.84 20.64
CA VAL A 117 -16.66 2.09 22.09
C VAL A 117 -17.88 2.94 22.41
N ASN A 118 -18.76 2.44 23.29
CA ASN A 118 -19.99 3.13 23.75
C ASN A 118 -20.94 3.58 22.62
N GLY A 119 -21.15 2.75 21.59
CA GLY A 119 -22.09 3.04 20.51
C GLY A 119 -21.64 4.15 19.55
N GLN A 120 -20.43 4.68 19.73
CA GLN A 120 -19.78 5.61 18.81
C GLN A 120 -18.74 4.83 18.01
N VAL A 121 -18.86 4.87 16.68
CA VAL A 121 -17.84 4.35 15.78
C VAL A 121 -16.62 5.26 15.91
N ARG A 122 -15.53 4.80 16.53
CA ARG A 122 -14.23 5.48 16.37
C ARG A 122 -13.63 4.94 15.09
N GLU A 123 -13.22 5.82 14.18
CA GLU A 123 -12.45 5.44 12.99
C GLU A 123 -11.01 5.08 13.40
N SER A 124 -10.85 4.00 14.16
CA SER A 124 -9.56 3.46 14.66
C SER A 124 -8.52 3.30 13.54
N TYR A 125 -8.99 3.02 12.32
CA TYR A 125 -8.15 2.88 11.13
C TYR A 125 -7.34 4.16 10.80
N THR A 126 -7.88 5.36 11.05
CA THR A 126 -7.21 6.62 10.67
C THR A 126 -5.95 6.88 11.50
N ASP A 127 -6.00 6.56 12.80
CA ASP A 127 -4.86 6.69 13.70
C ASP A 127 -3.79 5.65 13.39
N GLN A 128 -4.19 4.39 13.11
CA GLN A 128 -3.27 3.33 12.68
C GLN A 128 -2.63 3.61 11.31
N LEU A 129 -3.36 4.22 10.38
CA LEU A 129 -2.79 4.61 9.10
C LEU A 129 -1.90 5.82 9.17
N ARG A 130 -2.23 6.79 10.01
CA ARG A 130 -1.38 7.96 10.20
C ARG A 130 -0.01 7.50 10.71
N THR A 131 0.01 6.62 11.70
CA THR A 131 1.27 6.03 12.19
C THR A 131 1.97 5.19 11.11
N VAL A 132 1.24 4.36 10.35
CA VAL A 132 1.81 3.59 9.23
C VAL A 132 2.39 4.49 8.12
N SER A 133 1.68 5.55 7.74
CA SER A 133 2.12 6.50 6.70
C SER A 133 3.37 7.25 7.17
N GLU A 134 3.39 7.72 8.42
CA GLU A 134 4.56 8.32 9.06
C GLU A 134 5.74 7.33 9.08
N MET A 135 5.50 6.05 9.39
CA MET A 135 6.52 5.01 9.37
C MET A 135 7.02 4.70 7.95
N GLN A 136 6.15 4.71 6.94
CA GLN A 136 6.53 4.51 5.54
C GLN A 136 7.34 5.69 5.00
N GLU A 137 6.97 6.91 5.35
CA GLU A 137 7.74 8.12 5.03
C GLU A 137 9.11 8.11 5.69
N ALA A 138 9.18 7.74 6.98
CA ALA A 138 10.45 7.59 7.70
C ALA A 138 11.33 6.48 7.09
N LEU A 139 10.74 5.34 6.68
CA LEU A 139 11.46 4.28 6.01
C LEU A 139 11.98 4.73 4.63
N ALA A 140 11.14 5.41 3.84
CA ALA A 140 11.54 5.93 2.54
C ALA A 140 12.67 6.97 2.66
N ALA A 141 12.59 7.85 3.67
CA ALA A 141 13.66 8.80 3.99
C ALA A 141 14.96 8.07 4.35
N CYS A 142 14.90 7.08 5.24
CA CYS A 142 16.06 6.29 5.65
C CYS A 142 16.70 5.55 4.46
N GLN A 143 15.89 4.94 3.59
CA GLN A 143 16.38 4.29 2.36
C GLN A 143 17.08 5.26 1.42
N LEU A 144 16.54 6.47 1.26
CA LEU A 144 17.15 7.52 0.45
C LEU A 144 18.49 7.98 1.05
N GLU A 145 18.57 8.16 2.37
CA GLU A 145 19.82 8.49 3.07
C GLU A 145 20.88 7.41 2.86
N MET A 146 20.52 6.14 2.98
CA MET A 146 21.44 5.03 2.71
C MET A 146 21.94 5.06 1.26
N LYS A 147 21.05 5.36 0.30
CA LYS A 147 21.41 5.48 -1.11
C LYS A 147 22.42 6.62 -1.34
N ILE A 148 22.15 7.80 -0.79
CA ILE A 148 23.05 8.97 -0.87
C ILE A 148 24.43 8.62 -0.28
N ARG A 149 24.46 7.97 0.89
CA ARG A 149 25.72 7.55 1.53
C ARG A 149 26.50 6.57 0.65
N ASN A 150 25.82 5.58 0.06
CA ASN A 150 26.45 4.57 -0.78
C ASN A 150 26.99 5.16 -2.09
N GLU A 151 26.21 6.04 -2.74
CA GLU A 151 26.66 6.77 -3.94
C GLU A 151 27.86 7.67 -3.63
N GLY A 152 27.85 8.36 -2.50
CA GLY A 152 28.99 9.16 -2.03
C GLY A 152 30.24 8.32 -1.78
N ARG A 153 30.08 7.13 -1.16
CA ARG A 153 31.18 6.17 -0.98
C ARG A 153 31.73 5.68 -2.33
N GLN A 154 30.85 5.34 -3.27
CA GLN A 154 31.27 4.89 -4.60
C GLN A 154 32.03 5.98 -5.35
N ALA A 155 31.52 7.21 -5.37
CA ALA A 155 32.19 8.35 -6.01
C ALA A 155 33.59 8.61 -5.41
N ALA A 156 33.75 8.44 -4.10
CA ALA A 156 35.05 8.56 -3.43
C ALA A 156 36.05 7.46 -3.87
N LEU A 157 35.58 6.21 -4.05
CA LEU A 157 36.38 5.11 -4.59
C LEU A 157 36.79 5.38 -6.04
N ASP A 158 35.84 5.82 -6.88
CA ASP A 158 36.11 6.14 -8.29
C ASP A 158 37.13 7.29 -8.42
N LEU A 159 37.07 8.28 -7.53
CA LEU A 159 38.07 9.35 -7.44
C LEU A 159 39.44 8.81 -7.00
N TRP A 160 39.49 7.90 -6.04
CA TRP A 160 40.73 7.25 -5.59
C TRP A 160 41.38 6.44 -6.71
N ASP A 161 40.59 5.66 -7.44
CA ASP A 161 41.05 4.85 -8.57
C ASP A 161 41.29 5.67 -9.84
N SER A 162 41.08 6.99 -9.80
CA SER A 162 41.32 7.86 -10.95
C SER A 162 42.80 7.85 -11.37
N PRO A 163 43.10 7.81 -12.68
CA PRO A 163 44.47 7.91 -13.19
C PRO A 163 45.25 9.14 -12.70
N LYS A 164 44.55 10.25 -12.37
CA LYS A 164 45.16 11.46 -11.82
C LYS A 164 45.69 11.24 -10.39
N LYS A 165 44.89 10.63 -9.51
CA LYS A 165 45.27 10.35 -8.11
C LYS A 165 46.34 9.26 -8.00
N ARG A 166 46.28 8.24 -8.87
CA ARG A 166 47.33 7.21 -8.94
C ARG A 166 48.71 7.76 -9.31
N ARG A 167 48.79 8.86 -10.06
CA ARG A 167 50.07 9.50 -10.39
C ARG A 167 50.67 10.31 -9.24
N GLU A 168 49.86 10.77 -8.27
CA GLU A 168 50.32 11.53 -7.09
C GLU A 168 50.95 10.66 -5.98
N TYR A 169 50.72 9.34 -5.98
CA TYR A 169 51.20 8.45 -4.92
C TYR A 169 52.40 7.58 -5.29
N TYR A 170 52.70 7.43 -6.59
CA TYR A 170 53.76 6.54 -7.08
C TYR A 170 54.95 7.27 -7.73
N TYR A 171 55.03 8.60 -7.61
CA TYR A 171 56.16 9.43 -8.05
C TYR A 171 56.47 10.54 -7.04
#